data_AF-A0A8T2QYP9-F1
#
_entry.id   AF-A0A8T2QYP9-F1
#
_cell.length_a   1.000
_cell.length_b   1.000
_cell.length_c   1.000
_cell.angle_alpha   90.00
_cell.angle_beta   90.00
_cell.angle_gamma   90.00
#
_symmetry.space_group_name_H-M   'P 1'
#
loop_
_entity.id
_entity.type
_entity.pdbx_description
1 polymer ?
#
loop_
_entity_poly.entity_id
_entity_poly.type
_entity_poly.pdbx_seq_one_letter_code
_entity_poly.pdbx_strand_id
1 'polypeptide(L)'
;MGTKSFYYQRWLFSSLLSAGTVTAILLATVCFLDATQANVKSDRVLVDAYPVRRLNSFKTDPSRVKIDALFKQAKDQIAAANTYASHVRRSKLQMMREVRLLTEQAEALRRLLNHPQNRALLTAHRVNMEHLRAFESELQNRLKLSKQVIMEAKESFDSQLRVHKLKDAIFSVNDQLTKAKKEGAFASLIAAKSIPKSLNCLSTRLMEERISNPSKYIDYGDTPPEFEDPNLYHYAIFSDNVLAASVVVNSAVANAKDPTKHVFHVVTDKVNLWAMKVWFKMRPPNNATHIEVKAVEEYTFLNSTYVPVLKQLESADLQRFYFENQMENATKDAPNMKFRNPKYLSIMNHLRFYLAEMYPKLHKILFLDDDIVVQKDLTPLWQLDMEGKVNAAVETCFGSFHRYDNYMNFSHPLIKERMDPKACAWAYGMNLFDLDAWRREKCTEEYHFWQNNNENRLLWKLGTLPPGLITYYRTTKPIDKSWHVLGLGYNPNIDREKIETAAVIHYNGNMKPWLDLAMKQYKHYWTKYVDYDMEFVKSCNIGH
;
A
#
# COMPACT_ATOMS: atom_id res chain seq x y z
N MET A 1 -3.85 16.23 53.34
CA MET A 1 -3.27 16.48 51.99
C MET A 1 -1.77 16.23 52.09
N GLY A 2 -1.18 15.28 51.34
CA GLY A 2 0.29 15.13 51.41
C GLY A 2 0.96 13.82 50.98
N THR A 3 0.31 12.86 50.30
CA THR A 3 0.99 11.59 49.94
C THR A 3 0.77 11.05 48.53
N LYS A 4 0.01 11.73 47.66
CA LYS A 4 -0.22 11.28 46.26
C LYS A 4 0.62 12.00 45.17
N SER A 5 1.35 13.06 45.50
CA SER A 5 2.15 13.83 44.52
C SER A 5 3.56 13.27 44.29
N PHE A 6 4.12 12.52 45.24
CA PHE A 6 5.51 12.04 45.18
C PHE A 6 5.73 10.84 44.24
N TYR A 7 4.68 10.06 43.95
CA TYR A 7 4.76 8.90 43.05
C TYR A 7 4.65 9.29 41.56
N TYR A 8 3.99 10.40 41.24
CA TYR A 8 3.78 10.83 39.85
C TYR A 8 5.04 11.47 39.23
N GLN A 9 5.82 12.23 40.02
CA GLN A 9 7.09 12.81 39.55
C GLN A 9 8.20 11.77 39.35
N ARG A 10 8.21 10.69 40.14
CA ARG A 10 9.21 9.61 40.02
C ARG A 10 8.99 8.74 38.78
N TRP A 11 7.73 8.59 38.34
CA TRP A 11 7.38 7.86 37.13
C TRP A 11 7.68 8.67 35.85
N LEU A 12 7.43 9.98 35.87
CA LEU A 12 7.79 10.91 34.77
C LEU A 12 9.30 11.06 34.57
N PHE A 13 10.10 11.07 35.66
CA PHE A 13 11.57 11.10 35.54
C PHE A 13 12.14 9.76 35.05
N SER A 14 11.56 8.63 35.44
CA SER A 14 12.00 7.30 35.00
C SER A 14 11.70 7.02 33.51
N SER A 15 10.62 7.58 32.96
CA SER A 15 10.24 7.41 31.55
C SER A 15 11.00 8.35 30.59
N LEU A 16 11.41 9.53 31.07
CA LEU A 16 12.30 10.43 30.33
C LEU A 16 13.76 9.93 30.27
N LEU A 17 14.21 9.20 31.30
CA LEU A 17 15.56 8.61 31.37
C LEU A 17 15.74 7.37 30.49
N SER A 18 14.67 6.64 30.17
CA SER A 18 14.69 5.49 29.24
C SER A 18 14.49 5.91 27.78
N ALA A 19 13.79 7.03 27.51
CA ALA A 19 13.63 7.56 26.17
C ALA A 19 14.97 8.11 25.61
N GLY A 20 15.72 8.89 26.40
CA GLY A 20 16.97 9.51 25.95
C GLY A 20 18.13 8.54 25.67
N THR A 21 18.14 7.35 26.31
CA THR A 21 19.14 6.30 26.05
C THR A 21 18.79 5.49 24.81
N VAL A 22 17.50 5.29 24.52
CA VAL A 22 17.03 4.60 23.31
C VAL A 22 17.23 5.47 22.06
N THR A 23 17.00 6.78 22.14
CA THR A 23 17.25 7.71 21.01
C THR A 23 18.73 7.84 20.66
N ALA A 24 19.63 7.80 21.66
CA ALA A 24 21.08 7.86 21.45
C ALA A 24 21.64 6.57 20.83
N ILE A 25 21.05 5.42 21.13
CA ILE A 25 21.44 4.11 20.55
C ILE A 25 20.92 3.99 19.11
N LEU A 26 19.73 4.53 18.82
CA LEU A 26 19.13 4.60 17.46
C LEU A 26 19.94 5.46 16.49
N LEU A 27 20.45 6.62 16.92
CA LEU A 27 21.30 7.46 16.08
C LEU A 27 22.66 6.81 15.80
N ALA A 28 23.19 6.04 16.75
CA ALA A 28 24.45 5.33 16.60
C ALA A 28 24.38 4.12 15.65
N THR A 29 23.24 3.42 15.61
CA THR A 29 23.03 2.26 14.72
C THR A 29 22.70 2.66 13.29
N VAL A 30 21.99 3.77 13.07
CA VAL A 30 21.76 4.32 11.71
C VAL A 30 23.10 4.80 11.10
N CYS A 31 23.98 5.43 11.88
CA CYS A 31 25.28 5.88 11.38
C CYS A 31 26.30 4.74 11.14
N PHE A 32 26.24 3.63 11.88
CA PHE A 32 27.13 2.47 11.67
C PHE A 32 26.73 1.61 10.46
N LEU A 33 25.46 1.57 10.11
CA LEU A 33 24.98 0.89 8.89
C LEU A 33 25.31 1.70 7.64
N ASP A 34 25.25 3.03 7.71
CA ASP A 34 25.68 3.90 6.59
C ASP A 34 27.20 3.90 6.37
N ALA A 35 28.01 3.72 7.42
CA ALA A 35 29.47 3.71 7.31
C ALA A 35 30.06 2.41 6.72
N THR A 36 29.31 1.30 6.73
CA THR A 36 29.80 -0.01 6.23
C THR A 36 29.27 -0.38 4.84
N GLN A 37 28.36 0.42 4.26
CA GLN A 37 27.86 0.24 2.89
C GLN A 37 28.45 1.22 1.85
N ALA A 38 29.49 1.98 2.19
CA ALA A 38 30.15 2.90 1.26
C ALA A 38 31.05 2.20 0.21
N ASN A 39 30.97 0.88 0.03
CA ASN A 39 31.76 0.19 -1.01
C ASN A 39 31.00 -0.94 -1.72
N VAL A 40 29.75 -0.70 -2.12
CA VAL A 40 29.14 -1.36 -3.29
C VAL A 40 28.30 -0.32 -4.02
N LYS A 41 28.48 -0.25 -5.34
CA LYS A 41 27.91 0.74 -6.25
C LYS A 41 26.37 0.90 -6.10
N SER A 42 25.96 2.17 -6.04
CA SER A 42 24.75 2.78 -6.60
C SER A 42 23.46 1.95 -6.57
N ASP A 43 22.52 2.33 -5.70
CA ASP A 43 21.12 2.54 -6.08
C ASP A 43 20.35 3.32 -5.00
N ARG A 44 19.75 4.44 -5.41
CA ARG A 44 18.93 5.30 -4.54
C ARG A 44 17.48 4.84 -4.55
N VAL A 45 16.98 4.38 -3.41
CA VAL A 45 15.53 4.42 -3.07
C VAL A 45 15.39 5.06 -1.69
N LEU A 46 14.64 6.18 -1.68
CA LEU A 46 14.22 6.94 -0.51
C LEU A 46 13.35 6.11 0.44
N VAL A 47 13.46 6.39 1.74
CA VAL A 47 12.28 6.44 2.62
C VAL A 47 12.48 7.61 3.59
N ASP A 48 11.65 8.64 3.49
CA ASP A 48 11.49 9.55 4.62
C ASP A 48 10.02 9.94 4.81
N ALA A 49 9.63 9.96 6.08
CA ALA A 49 8.27 10.03 6.59
C ALA A 49 7.75 11.48 6.74
N TYR A 50 6.43 11.60 6.79
CA TYR A 50 5.66 12.83 7.04
C TYR A 50 6.05 13.56 8.33
N PRO A 51 5.83 14.89 8.39
CA PRO A 51 4.67 15.34 9.17
C PRO A 51 3.81 16.42 8.49
N VAL A 52 2.54 16.42 8.89
CA VAL A 52 1.49 17.37 8.53
C VAL A 52 1.75 18.75 9.16
N ARG A 53 1.69 19.81 8.34
CA ARG A 53 1.30 21.17 8.75
C ARG A 53 0.53 21.85 7.61
N ARG A 54 -0.64 22.39 7.92
CA ARG A 54 -1.39 23.33 7.06
C ARG A 54 -0.53 24.59 6.84
N LEU A 55 -0.42 25.07 5.59
CA LEU A 55 -0.68 26.47 5.18
C LEU A 55 -0.30 26.70 3.69
N ASN A 56 -1.21 27.39 3.00
CA ASN A 56 -1.10 28.23 1.79
C ASN A 56 -0.19 27.84 0.61
N SER A 57 -0.83 27.82 -0.55
CA SER A 57 -0.24 27.74 -1.89
C SER A 57 0.77 28.85 -2.14
N PHE A 58 2.05 28.47 -2.18
CA PHE A 58 3.05 29.22 -2.92
C PHE A 58 3.75 28.23 -3.85
N LYS A 59 3.88 28.60 -5.12
CA LYS A 59 4.73 27.91 -6.09
C LYS A 59 6.14 27.82 -5.48
N THR A 60 6.51 26.69 -4.90
CA THR A 60 7.83 26.51 -4.31
C THR A 60 8.83 26.25 -5.41
N ASP A 61 9.73 27.21 -5.62
CA ASP A 61 10.93 27.10 -6.45
C ASP A 61 11.66 25.78 -6.14
N PRO A 62 11.96 24.93 -7.14
CA PRO A 62 12.74 23.70 -6.96
C PRO A 62 14.06 23.91 -6.21
N SER A 63 14.66 25.09 -6.35
CA SER A 63 15.89 25.50 -5.66
C SER A 63 15.68 25.60 -4.15
N ARG A 64 14.49 26.05 -3.73
CA ARG A 64 14.13 26.21 -2.31
C ARG A 64 13.94 24.86 -1.62
N VAL A 65 13.34 23.89 -2.30
CA VAL A 65 13.20 22.50 -1.80
C VAL A 65 14.58 21.86 -1.62
N LYS A 66 15.51 22.10 -2.54
CA LYS A 66 16.89 21.63 -2.44
C LYS A 66 17.63 22.29 -1.27
N ILE A 67 17.46 23.60 -1.08
CA ILE A 67 18.03 24.34 0.06
C ILE A 67 17.46 23.80 1.39
N ASP A 68 16.15 23.62 1.50
CA ASP A 68 15.51 23.10 2.70
C ASP A 68 16.01 21.68 3.04
N ALA A 69 16.22 20.84 2.03
CA ALA A 69 16.82 19.52 2.21
C ALA A 69 18.28 19.59 2.72
N LEU A 70 19.10 20.49 2.18
CA LEU A 70 20.48 20.70 2.65
C LEU A 70 20.52 21.25 4.08
N PHE A 71 19.63 22.18 4.44
CA PHE A 71 19.52 22.70 5.80
C PHE A 71 19.03 21.63 6.77
N LYS A 72 18.09 20.77 6.36
CA LYS A 72 17.66 19.61 7.16
C LYS A 72 18.84 18.67 7.39
N GLN A 73 19.56 18.30 6.34
CA GLN A 73 20.75 17.45 6.43
C GLN A 73 21.81 18.05 7.39
N ALA A 74 22.08 19.34 7.30
CA ALA A 74 23.02 20.02 8.20
C ALA A 74 22.54 19.99 9.67
N LYS A 75 21.24 20.22 9.92
CA LYS A 75 20.65 20.12 11.27
C LYS A 75 20.75 18.70 11.83
N ASP A 76 20.48 17.70 11.00
CA ASP A 76 20.56 16.29 11.38
C ASP A 76 22.01 15.92 11.74
N GLN A 77 22.99 16.39 10.96
CA GLN A 77 24.42 16.21 11.26
C GLN A 77 24.85 16.90 12.56
N ILE A 78 24.38 18.13 12.83
CA ILE A 78 24.64 18.83 14.10
C ILE A 78 24.03 18.05 15.28
N ALA A 79 22.80 17.53 15.13
CA ALA A 79 22.15 16.73 16.16
C ALA A 79 22.90 15.42 16.44
N ALA A 80 23.36 14.73 15.40
CA ALA A 80 24.19 13.54 15.52
C ALA A 80 25.50 13.86 16.27
N ALA A 81 26.25 14.88 15.83
CA ALA A 81 27.50 15.29 16.43
C ALA A 81 27.33 15.64 17.94
N ASN A 82 26.29 16.39 18.29
CA ASN A 82 25.99 16.73 19.68
C ASN A 82 25.62 15.51 20.53
N THR A 83 24.90 14.56 19.94
CA THR A 83 24.52 13.31 20.62
C THR A 83 25.75 12.46 20.92
N TYR A 84 26.64 12.29 19.93
CA TYR A 84 27.92 11.59 20.13
C TYR A 84 28.79 12.30 21.17
N ALA A 85 28.92 13.62 21.10
CA ALA A 85 29.69 14.39 22.07
C ALA A 85 29.14 14.23 23.50
N SER A 86 27.82 14.27 23.67
CA SER A 86 27.15 14.02 24.95
C SER A 86 27.39 12.61 25.48
N HIS A 87 27.26 11.60 24.61
CA HIS A 87 27.50 10.21 24.95
C HIS A 87 28.95 9.97 25.41
N VAL A 88 29.94 10.48 24.64
CA VAL A 88 31.36 10.38 24.97
C VAL A 88 31.65 11.05 26.31
N ARG A 89 31.11 12.26 26.56
CA ARG A 89 31.26 12.96 27.85
C ARG A 89 30.70 12.13 29.01
N ARG A 90 29.48 11.60 28.86
CA ARG A 90 28.83 10.78 29.90
C ARG A 90 29.60 9.48 30.16
N SER A 91 30.02 8.79 29.12
CA SER A 91 30.79 7.54 29.22
C SER A 91 32.13 7.77 29.92
N LYS A 92 32.86 8.85 29.55
CA LYS A 92 34.12 9.21 30.21
C LYS A 92 33.94 9.51 31.70
N LEU A 93 32.92 10.28 32.07
CA LEU A 93 32.61 10.60 33.47
C LEU A 93 32.28 9.33 34.27
N GLN A 94 31.49 8.42 33.69
CA GLN A 94 31.12 7.16 34.32
C GLN A 94 32.34 6.26 34.56
N MET A 95 33.21 6.11 33.55
CA MET A 95 34.44 5.30 33.67
C MET A 95 35.40 5.85 34.72
N MET A 96 35.57 7.18 34.80
CA MET A 96 36.39 7.80 35.86
C MET A 96 35.83 7.54 37.27
N ARG A 97 34.50 7.57 37.44
CA ARG A 97 33.84 7.25 38.71
C ARG A 97 34.06 5.80 39.12
N GLU A 98 33.92 4.86 38.20
CA GLU A 98 34.10 3.43 38.45
C GLU A 98 35.56 3.10 38.82
N VAL A 99 36.54 3.66 38.10
CA VAL A 99 37.97 3.52 38.44
C VAL A 99 38.24 4.02 39.85
N ARG A 100 37.74 5.20 40.21
CA ARG A 100 37.90 5.76 41.57
C ARG A 100 37.36 4.82 42.64
N LEU A 101 36.13 4.30 42.46
CA LEU A 101 35.51 3.40 43.43
C LEU A 101 36.30 2.10 43.59
N LEU A 102 36.81 1.52 42.48
CA LEU A 102 37.65 0.33 42.52
C LEU A 102 38.97 0.58 43.26
N THR A 103 39.61 1.73 43.04
CA THR A 103 40.83 2.12 43.76
C THR A 103 40.55 2.31 45.25
N GLU A 104 39.46 2.98 45.63
CA GLU A 104 39.07 3.15 47.04
C GLU A 104 38.84 1.80 47.74
N GLN A 105 38.19 0.83 47.08
CA GLN A 105 38.01 -0.52 47.64
C GLN A 105 39.34 -1.28 47.78
N ALA A 106 40.22 -1.19 46.79
CA ALA A 106 41.54 -1.82 46.84
C ALA A 106 42.41 -1.25 47.98
N GLU A 107 42.41 0.08 48.15
CA GLU A 107 43.08 0.73 49.27
C GLU A 107 42.49 0.34 50.61
N ALA A 108 41.17 0.27 50.72
CA ALA A 108 40.50 -0.10 51.97
C ALA A 108 40.84 -1.53 52.41
N LEU A 109 40.87 -2.48 51.47
CA LEU A 109 41.34 -3.84 51.72
C LEU A 109 42.82 -3.85 52.11
N ARG A 110 43.66 -3.09 51.41
CA ARG A 110 45.09 -2.96 51.73
C ARG A 110 45.32 -2.39 53.12
N ARG A 111 44.54 -1.38 53.55
CA ARG A 111 44.62 -0.80 54.89
C ARG A 111 44.19 -1.81 55.96
N LEU A 112 43.10 -2.55 55.72
CA LEU A 112 42.63 -3.59 56.65
C LEU A 112 43.69 -4.68 56.86
N LEU A 113 44.30 -5.17 55.78
CA LEU A 113 45.31 -6.23 55.81
C LEU A 113 46.63 -5.78 56.45
N ASN A 114 47.03 -4.51 56.24
CA ASN A 114 48.27 -3.97 56.78
C ASN A 114 48.12 -3.35 58.18
N HIS A 115 46.92 -3.33 58.75
CA HIS A 115 46.70 -2.81 60.09
C HIS A 115 47.54 -3.62 61.11
N PRO A 116 48.34 -3.00 61.99
CA PRO A 116 49.29 -3.70 62.84
C PRO A 116 48.69 -4.85 63.66
N GLN A 117 47.49 -4.64 64.20
CA GLN A 117 46.77 -5.65 64.97
C GLN A 117 46.29 -6.84 64.12
N ASN A 118 45.97 -6.61 62.85
CA ASN A 118 45.54 -7.66 61.94
C ASN A 118 46.75 -8.40 61.36
N ARG A 119 47.85 -7.69 61.10
CA ARG A 119 49.11 -8.30 60.66
C ARG A 119 49.73 -9.17 61.75
N ALA A 120 49.60 -8.77 63.02
CA ALA A 120 50.05 -9.56 64.16
C ALA A 120 49.35 -10.93 64.26
N LEU A 121 48.14 -11.09 63.70
CA LEU A 121 47.46 -12.39 63.62
C LEU A 121 48.25 -13.44 62.82
N LEU A 122 49.11 -13.01 61.87
CA LEU A 122 49.92 -13.92 61.05
C LEU A 122 51.12 -14.50 61.81
N THR A 123 51.60 -13.82 62.84
CA THR A 123 52.83 -14.17 63.57
C THR A 123 52.59 -14.51 65.05
N ALA A 124 51.35 -14.39 65.54
CA ALA A 124 51.01 -14.61 66.94
C ALA A 124 50.98 -16.10 67.31
N HIS A 125 51.62 -16.46 68.44
CA HIS A 125 51.57 -17.81 69.02
C HIS A 125 50.24 -18.13 69.72
N ARG A 126 49.49 -17.12 70.17
CA ARG A 126 48.12 -17.24 70.70
C ARG A 126 47.25 -16.16 70.08
N VAL A 127 46.14 -16.55 69.47
CA VAL A 127 45.22 -15.64 68.77
C VAL A 127 44.05 -15.26 69.68
N ASN A 128 43.76 -13.96 69.80
CA ASN A 128 42.53 -13.50 70.44
C ASN A 128 41.33 -13.78 69.52
N MET A 129 40.42 -14.66 69.96
CA MET A 129 39.26 -15.09 69.17
C MET A 129 38.24 -13.96 68.90
N GLU A 130 38.13 -12.99 69.78
CA GLU A 130 37.23 -11.84 69.58
C GLU A 130 37.77 -10.92 68.48
N HIS A 131 39.07 -10.65 68.49
CA HIS A 131 39.75 -9.88 67.46
C HIS A 131 39.72 -10.58 66.10
N LEU A 132 39.90 -11.91 66.08
CA LEU A 132 39.80 -12.71 64.85
C LEU A 132 38.40 -12.62 64.23
N ARG A 133 37.34 -12.75 65.05
CA ARG A 133 35.94 -12.63 64.58
C ARG A 133 35.64 -11.23 64.04
N ALA A 134 36.15 -10.19 64.69
CA ALA A 134 35.99 -8.81 64.23
C ALA A 134 36.69 -8.58 62.88
N PHE A 135 37.93 -9.07 62.73
CA PHE A 135 38.67 -9.02 61.47
C PHE A 135 37.97 -9.81 60.36
N GLU A 136 37.49 -11.02 60.65
CA GLU A 136 36.78 -11.87 59.68
C GLU A 136 35.49 -11.21 59.19
N SER A 137 34.67 -10.68 60.10
CA SER A 137 33.43 -9.96 59.75
C SER A 137 33.70 -8.75 58.85
N GLU A 138 34.70 -7.94 59.21
CA GLU A 138 35.08 -6.75 58.45
C GLU A 138 35.67 -7.10 57.07
N LEU A 139 36.50 -8.15 56.99
CA LEU A 139 37.04 -8.66 55.73
C LEU A 139 35.93 -9.17 54.82
N GLN A 140 34.99 -9.96 55.34
CA GLN A 140 33.85 -10.49 54.58
C GLN A 140 32.96 -9.36 54.05
N ASN A 141 32.69 -8.34 54.87
CA ASN A 141 31.93 -7.17 54.44
C ASN A 141 32.64 -6.43 53.29
N ARG A 142 33.95 -6.18 53.41
CA ARG A 142 34.71 -5.51 52.35
C ARG A 142 34.83 -6.33 51.08
N LEU A 143 35.01 -7.64 51.19
CA LEU A 143 35.01 -8.54 50.03
C LEU A 143 33.65 -8.55 49.32
N LYS A 144 32.54 -8.51 50.07
CA LYS A 144 31.19 -8.40 49.51
C LYS A 144 30.98 -7.08 48.76
N LEU A 145 31.36 -5.94 49.36
CA LEU A 145 31.26 -4.63 48.71
C LEU A 145 32.13 -4.56 47.45
N SER A 146 33.37 -5.06 47.52
CA SER A 146 34.28 -5.09 46.37
C SER A 146 33.70 -5.90 45.20
N LYS A 147 33.15 -7.10 45.48
CA LYS A 147 32.46 -7.93 44.47
C LYS A 147 31.28 -7.20 43.84
N GLN A 148 30.49 -6.45 44.61
CA GLN A 148 29.37 -5.67 44.10
C GLN A 148 29.84 -4.55 43.15
N VAL A 149 30.84 -3.76 43.56
CA VAL A 149 31.39 -2.68 42.73
C VAL A 149 31.99 -3.22 41.43
N ILE A 150 32.70 -4.35 41.48
CA ILE A 150 33.24 -5.03 40.29
C ILE A 150 32.10 -5.48 39.35
N MET A 151 31.02 -6.01 39.90
CA MET A 151 29.86 -6.46 39.11
C MET A 151 29.13 -5.28 38.44
N GLU A 152 28.92 -4.17 39.15
CA GLU A 152 28.31 -2.96 38.61
C GLU A 152 29.17 -2.33 37.50
N ALA A 153 30.49 -2.37 37.65
CA ALA A 153 31.43 -1.84 36.66
C ALA A 153 31.63 -2.77 35.46
N LYS A 154 31.15 -4.03 35.51
CA LYS A 154 31.38 -5.04 34.47
C LYS A 154 30.90 -4.59 33.10
N GLU A 155 29.77 -3.89 33.01
CA GLU A 155 29.23 -3.37 31.74
C GLU A 155 30.15 -2.35 31.07
N SER A 156 30.96 -1.66 31.86
CA SER A 156 31.91 -0.66 31.39
C SER A 156 33.25 -1.26 30.93
N PHE A 157 33.51 -2.54 31.12
CA PHE A 157 34.75 -3.18 30.66
C PHE A 157 34.51 -4.43 29.78
N ASP A 158 33.31 -5.01 29.84
CA ASP A 158 32.92 -6.17 29.05
C ASP A 158 32.34 -5.75 27.69
N SER A 159 33.20 -5.71 26.67
CA SER A 159 32.80 -5.38 25.31
C SER A 159 31.78 -6.38 24.73
N GLN A 160 31.81 -7.65 25.13
CA GLN A 160 30.88 -8.67 24.65
C GLN A 160 29.46 -8.41 25.19
N LEU A 161 29.35 -8.04 26.47
CA LEU A 161 28.08 -7.68 27.08
C LEU A 161 27.46 -6.44 26.41
N ARG A 162 28.28 -5.43 26.06
CA ARG A 162 27.80 -4.26 25.32
C ARG A 162 27.31 -4.60 23.92
N VAL A 163 28.06 -5.45 23.20
CA VAL A 163 27.65 -5.93 21.86
C VAL A 163 26.33 -6.70 21.96
N HIS A 164 26.15 -7.55 22.96
CA HIS A 164 24.89 -8.28 23.17
C HIS A 164 23.73 -7.32 23.42
N LYS A 165 23.86 -6.34 24.33
CA LYS A 165 22.81 -5.35 24.60
C LYS A 165 22.46 -4.50 23.37
N LEU A 166 23.47 -4.13 22.57
CA LEU A 166 23.24 -3.41 21.32
C LEU A 166 22.44 -4.26 20.33
N LYS A 167 22.79 -5.55 20.21
CA LYS A 167 22.06 -6.52 19.38
C LYS A 167 20.61 -6.64 19.82
N ASP A 168 20.36 -6.76 21.12
CA ASP A 168 19.00 -6.81 21.69
C ASP A 168 18.20 -5.53 21.40
N ALA A 169 18.84 -4.36 21.51
CA ALA A 169 18.22 -3.08 21.17
C ALA A 169 17.89 -2.98 19.67
N ILE A 170 18.79 -3.43 18.78
CA ILE A 170 18.54 -3.49 17.33
C ILE A 170 17.35 -4.39 17.04
N PHE A 171 17.30 -5.58 17.64
CA PHE A 171 16.16 -6.50 17.47
C PHE A 171 14.86 -5.88 17.97
N SER A 172 14.87 -5.23 19.15
CA SER A 172 13.69 -4.58 19.71
C SER A 172 13.17 -3.44 18.82
N VAL A 173 14.07 -2.59 18.30
CA VAL A 173 13.72 -1.53 17.36
C VAL A 173 13.19 -2.10 16.05
N ASN A 174 13.83 -3.14 15.51
CA ASN A 174 13.39 -3.78 14.28
C ASN A 174 12.01 -4.44 14.42
N ASP A 175 11.72 -5.02 15.59
CA ASP A 175 10.40 -5.55 15.92
C ASP A 175 9.34 -4.44 15.97
N GLN A 176 9.63 -3.33 16.65
CA GLN A 176 8.75 -2.15 16.67
C GLN A 176 8.52 -1.57 15.27
N LEU A 177 9.56 -1.46 14.46
CA LEU A 177 9.46 -1.00 13.07
C LEU A 177 8.59 -1.96 12.24
N THR A 178 8.75 -3.27 12.42
CA THR A 178 7.94 -4.29 11.73
C THR A 178 6.48 -4.18 12.15
N LYS A 179 6.19 -3.98 13.43
CA LYS A 179 4.84 -3.76 13.94
C LYS A 179 4.21 -2.49 13.37
N ALA A 180 4.93 -1.37 13.40
CA ALA A 180 4.47 -0.10 12.82
C ALA A 180 4.21 -0.20 11.31
N LYS A 181 5.08 -0.92 10.57
CA LYS A 181 4.87 -1.20 9.13
C LYS A 181 3.59 -2.01 8.89
N LYS A 182 3.32 -3.03 9.70
CA LYS A 182 2.08 -3.84 9.60
C LYS A 182 0.83 -2.99 9.90
N GLU A 183 0.85 -2.21 10.97
CA GLU A 183 -0.25 -1.31 11.34
C GLU A 183 -0.50 -0.24 10.28
N GLY A 184 0.56 0.37 9.73
CA GLY A 184 0.47 1.35 8.65
C GLY A 184 -0.09 0.75 7.35
N ALA A 185 0.34 -0.47 6.98
CA ALA A 185 -0.21 -1.18 5.83
C ALA A 185 -1.70 -1.53 6.01
N PHE A 186 -2.08 -1.91 7.23
CA PHE A 186 -3.47 -2.19 7.59
C PHE A 186 -4.36 -0.94 7.50
N ALA A 187 -3.93 0.18 8.10
CA ALA A 187 -4.65 1.45 8.02
C ALA A 187 -4.78 1.94 6.57
N SER A 188 -3.72 1.81 5.78
CA SER A 188 -3.73 2.15 4.35
C SER A 188 -4.73 1.30 3.57
N LEU A 189 -4.86 0.02 3.90
CA LEU A 189 -5.82 -0.88 3.26
C LEU A 189 -7.26 -0.51 3.60
N ILE A 190 -7.54 -0.11 4.85
CA ILE A 190 -8.87 0.37 5.25
C ILE A 190 -9.19 1.66 4.49
N ALA A 191 -8.29 2.64 4.51
CA ALA A 191 -8.48 3.92 3.83
C ALA A 191 -8.67 3.76 2.30
N ALA A 192 -7.99 2.80 1.68
CA ALA A 192 -8.16 2.48 0.26
C ALA A 192 -9.51 1.82 -0.08
N LYS A 193 -10.17 1.21 0.91
CA LYS A 193 -11.45 0.50 0.75
C LYS A 193 -12.65 1.36 1.14
N SER A 194 -12.48 2.31 2.04
CA SER A 194 -13.55 3.21 2.48
C SER A 194 -13.94 4.18 1.37
N ILE A 195 -15.25 4.41 1.22
CA ILE A 195 -15.77 5.48 0.36
C ILE A 195 -15.51 6.82 1.06
N PRO A 196 -14.76 7.76 0.45
CA PRO A 196 -14.57 9.10 1.02
C PRO A 196 -15.90 9.80 1.22
N LYS A 197 -16.01 10.58 2.32
CA LYS A 197 -17.22 11.35 2.63
C LYS A 197 -17.64 12.29 1.49
N SER A 198 -16.66 12.86 0.78
CA SER A 198 -16.87 13.72 -0.37
C SER A 198 -17.53 12.99 -1.55
N LEU A 199 -17.11 11.76 -1.86
CA LEU A 199 -17.73 10.95 -2.90
C LEU A 199 -19.14 10.50 -2.51
N ASN A 200 -19.33 10.10 -1.25
CA ASN A 200 -20.67 9.75 -0.76
C ASN A 200 -21.64 10.95 -0.80
N CYS A 201 -21.15 12.15 -0.45
CA CYS A 201 -21.89 13.40 -0.59
C CYS A 201 -22.32 13.62 -2.05
N LEU A 202 -21.41 13.46 -3.01
CA LEU A 202 -21.72 13.65 -4.43
C LEU A 202 -22.82 12.71 -4.91
N SER A 203 -22.70 11.40 -4.65
CA SER A 203 -23.73 10.42 -5.03
C SER A 203 -25.08 10.75 -4.40
N THR A 204 -25.10 11.18 -3.14
CA THR A 204 -26.34 11.55 -2.44
C THR A 204 -26.98 12.82 -3.04
N ARG A 205 -26.17 13.84 -3.37
CA ARG A 205 -26.68 15.08 -4.00
C ARG A 205 -27.24 14.84 -5.39
N LEU A 206 -26.61 13.98 -6.19
CA LEU A 206 -27.13 13.59 -7.50
C LEU A 206 -28.47 12.83 -7.39
N MET A 207 -28.60 11.98 -6.38
CA MET A 207 -29.87 11.30 -6.08
C MET A 207 -30.96 12.28 -5.63
N GLU A 208 -30.62 13.24 -4.77
CA GLU A 208 -31.52 14.31 -4.34
C GLU A 208 -32.02 15.12 -5.55
N GLU A 209 -31.13 15.51 -6.47
CA GLU A 209 -31.49 16.23 -7.69
C GLU A 209 -32.48 15.46 -8.57
N ARG A 210 -32.29 14.14 -8.72
CA ARG A 210 -33.28 13.29 -9.40
C ARG A 210 -34.63 13.31 -8.71
N ILE A 211 -34.66 13.16 -7.38
CA ILE A 211 -35.91 13.09 -6.62
C ILE A 211 -36.66 14.42 -6.69
N SER A 212 -35.94 15.54 -6.66
CA SER A 212 -36.51 16.88 -6.79
C SER A 212 -36.97 17.20 -8.21
N ASN A 213 -36.31 16.65 -9.23
CA ASN A 213 -36.58 16.95 -10.65
C ASN A 213 -36.78 15.67 -11.49
N PRO A 214 -37.75 14.80 -11.17
CA PRO A 214 -37.86 13.47 -11.78
C PRO A 214 -38.08 13.53 -13.30
N SER A 215 -38.87 14.48 -13.79
CA SER A 215 -39.18 14.63 -15.22
C SER A 215 -37.95 14.93 -16.09
N LYS A 216 -36.89 15.54 -15.54
CA LYS A 216 -35.66 15.83 -16.28
C LYS A 216 -34.87 14.57 -16.62
N TYR A 217 -35.02 13.50 -15.83
CA TYR A 217 -34.19 12.30 -15.90
C TYR A 217 -34.94 11.05 -16.36
N ILE A 218 -36.14 11.23 -16.93
CA ILE A 218 -36.85 10.16 -17.62
C ILE A 218 -36.23 9.99 -19.00
N ASP A 219 -35.94 8.74 -19.37
CA ASP A 219 -35.52 8.36 -20.71
C ASP A 219 -36.79 7.98 -21.47
N TYR A 220 -37.17 8.77 -22.48
CA TYR A 220 -38.32 8.51 -23.35
C TYR A 220 -37.83 8.00 -24.70
N GLY A 221 -38.44 6.92 -25.19
CA GLY A 221 -38.19 6.38 -26.54
C GLY A 221 -37.42 5.07 -26.57
N ASP A 222 -37.17 4.59 -27.78
CA ASP A 222 -36.37 3.40 -28.04
C ASP A 222 -34.89 3.64 -27.77
N THR A 223 -34.14 2.55 -27.58
CA THR A 223 -32.68 2.63 -27.41
C THR A 223 -32.06 3.19 -28.70
N PRO A 224 -31.27 4.28 -28.63
CA PRO A 224 -30.58 4.86 -29.78
C PRO A 224 -29.77 3.80 -30.56
N PRO A 225 -29.87 3.75 -31.90
CA PRO A 225 -29.20 2.74 -32.71
C PRO A 225 -27.66 2.79 -32.60
N GLU A 226 -27.10 3.95 -32.27
CA GLU A 226 -25.66 4.17 -32.09
C GLU A 226 -25.08 3.30 -30.96
N PHE A 227 -25.88 2.89 -29.98
CA PHE A 227 -25.43 1.98 -28.92
C PHE A 227 -25.15 0.56 -29.41
N GLU A 228 -25.57 0.20 -30.61
CA GLU A 228 -25.35 -1.12 -31.19
C GLU A 228 -24.69 -1.08 -32.58
N ASP A 229 -24.33 0.11 -33.10
CA ASP A 229 -23.73 0.27 -34.43
C ASP A 229 -22.26 -0.16 -34.43
N PRO A 230 -21.89 -1.31 -35.03
CA PRO A 230 -20.53 -1.82 -35.00
C PRO A 230 -19.50 -0.94 -35.73
N ASN A 231 -19.93 0.10 -36.47
CA ASN A 231 -19.05 1.05 -37.14
C ASN A 231 -18.53 2.17 -36.22
N LEU A 232 -19.05 2.27 -34.99
CA LEU A 232 -18.63 3.25 -33.99
C LEU A 232 -17.56 2.67 -33.04
N TYR A 233 -16.93 3.55 -32.24
CA TYR A 233 -15.91 3.17 -31.27
C TYR A 233 -16.55 2.94 -29.90
N HIS A 234 -16.75 1.67 -29.54
CA HIS A 234 -17.39 1.27 -28.29
C HIS A 234 -16.42 1.05 -27.14
N TYR A 235 -16.74 1.65 -25.99
CA TYR A 235 -15.97 1.55 -24.76
C TYR A 235 -16.82 0.93 -23.67
N ALA A 236 -16.30 -0.06 -22.94
CA ALA A 236 -16.93 -0.60 -21.75
C ALA A 236 -16.23 -0.09 -20.49
N ILE A 237 -16.98 0.55 -19.59
CA ILE A 237 -16.50 1.10 -18.31
C ILE A 237 -17.37 0.55 -17.20
N PHE A 238 -16.77 -0.12 -16.22
CA PHE A 238 -17.49 -0.65 -15.07
C PHE A 238 -17.07 0.08 -13.80
N SER A 239 -18.00 0.80 -13.17
CA SER A 239 -17.69 1.60 -11.99
C SER A 239 -18.88 1.83 -11.07
N ASP A 240 -18.60 1.85 -9.77
CA ASP A 240 -19.50 2.30 -8.69
C ASP A 240 -19.19 3.74 -8.27
N ASN A 241 -18.31 4.43 -9.00
CA ASN A 241 -17.80 5.75 -8.66
C ASN A 241 -18.05 6.73 -9.81
N VAL A 242 -19.06 7.59 -9.62
CA VAL A 242 -19.48 8.61 -10.60
C VAL A 242 -18.30 9.46 -11.08
N LEU A 243 -17.44 9.87 -10.16
CA LEU A 243 -16.33 10.77 -10.50
C LEU A 243 -15.22 10.04 -11.27
N ALA A 244 -14.96 8.78 -10.92
CA ALA A 244 -13.97 7.95 -11.62
C ALA A 244 -14.41 7.68 -13.07
N ALA A 245 -15.65 7.21 -13.27
CA ALA A 245 -16.24 7.00 -14.59
C ALA A 245 -16.24 8.28 -15.43
N SER A 246 -16.64 9.41 -14.82
CA SER A 246 -16.61 10.74 -15.46
C SER A 246 -15.22 11.12 -15.96
N VAL A 247 -14.17 10.92 -15.15
CA VAL A 247 -12.80 11.24 -15.58
C VAL A 247 -12.34 10.37 -16.74
N VAL A 248 -12.69 9.08 -16.76
CA VAL A 248 -12.37 8.20 -17.88
C VAL A 248 -13.03 8.72 -19.16
N VAL A 249 -14.34 8.98 -19.13
CA VAL A 249 -15.06 9.50 -20.31
C VAL A 249 -14.54 10.87 -20.72
N ASN A 250 -14.41 11.82 -19.81
CA ASN A 250 -13.93 13.18 -20.09
C ASN A 250 -12.54 13.17 -20.69
N SER A 251 -11.63 12.35 -20.15
CA SER A 251 -10.26 12.23 -20.66
C SER A 251 -10.23 11.58 -22.04
N ALA A 252 -11.07 10.58 -22.30
CA ALA A 252 -11.17 9.96 -23.62
C ALA A 252 -11.72 10.95 -24.66
N VAL A 253 -12.83 11.63 -24.35
CA VAL A 253 -13.47 12.60 -25.22
C VAL A 253 -12.58 13.81 -25.49
N ALA A 254 -11.90 14.35 -24.47
CA ALA A 254 -11.04 15.53 -24.62
C ALA A 254 -9.81 15.27 -25.52
N ASN A 255 -9.38 14.01 -25.65
CA ASN A 255 -8.24 13.63 -26.48
C ASN A 255 -8.67 12.93 -27.79
N ALA A 256 -9.97 12.73 -28.02
CA ALA A 256 -10.49 12.12 -29.23
C ALA A 256 -10.41 13.10 -30.41
N LYS A 257 -10.04 12.60 -31.59
CA LYS A 257 -10.04 13.42 -32.82
C LYS A 257 -11.45 13.73 -33.32
N ASP A 258 -12.37 12.78 -33.17
CA ASP A 258 -13.76 12.89 -33.60
C ASP A 258 -14.70 12.35 -32.51
N PRO A 259 -15.07 13.18 -31.51
CA PRO A 259 -15.90 12.75 -30.38
C PRO A 259 -17.29 12.20 -30.75
N THR A 260 -17.79 12.48 -31.97
CA THR A 260 -19.11 12.04 -32.43
C THR A 260 -19.19 10.53 -32.64
N LYS A 261 -18.05 9.87 -32.84
CA LYS A 261 -18.00 8.42 -33.13
C LYS A 261 -17.79 7.55 -31.90
N HIS A 262 -17.75 8.14 -30.72
CA HIS A 262 -17.42 7.44 -29.48
C HIS A 262 -18.70 7.09 -28.72
N VAL A 263 -18.78 5.82 -28.31
CA VAL A 263 -19.90 5.25 -27.57
C VAL A 263 -19.40 4.66 -26.27
N PHE A 264 -19.82 5.22 -25.14
CA PHE A 264 -19.41 4.77 -23.82
C PHE A 264 -20.55 4.02 -23.14
N HIS A 265 -20.33 2.73 -22.88
CA HIS A 265 -21.23 1.91 -22.08
C HIS A 265 -20.71 1.87 -20.64
N VAL A 266 -21.35 2.65 -19.77
CA VAL A 266 -21.06 2.71 -18.35
C VAL A 266 -21.99 1.74 -17.62
N VAL A 267 -21.43 0.70 -17.01
CA VAL A 267 -22.19 -0.25 -16.18
C VAL A 267 -21.86 -0.03 -14.72
N THR A 268 -22.90 0.07 -13.91
CA THR A 268 -22.81 0.37 -12.47
C THR A 268 -23.76 -0.53 -11.69
N ASP A 269 -23.62 -0.57 -10.36
CA ASP A 269 -24.62 -1.20 -9.50
C ASP A 269 -25.93 -0.38 -9.45
N LYS A 270 -27.01 -1.03 -9.00
CA LYS A 270 -28.32 -0.39 -8.82
C LYS A 270 -28.31 0.82 -7.87
N VAL A 271 -27.41 0.84 -6.90
CA VAL A 271 -27.33 1.92 -5.89
C VAL A 271 -26.79 3.20 -6.50
N ASN A 272 -25.84 3.10 -7.43
CA ASN A 272 -25.20 4.25 -8.08
C ASN A 272 -25.81 4.58 -9.45
N LEU A 273 -26.66 3.70 -10.02
CA LEU A 273 -27.32 3.87 -11.33
C LEU A 273 -27.82 5.29 -11.57
N TRP A 274 -28.66 5.78 -10.66
CA TRP A 274 -29.31 7.06 -10.86
C TRP A 274 -28.39 8.25 -10.63
N ALA A 275 -27.44 8.15 -9.71
CA ALA A 275 -26.41 9.17 -9.56
C ALA A 275 -25.58 9.29 -10.84
N MET A 276 -25.21 8.16 -11.44
CA MET A 276 -24.48 8.07 -12.70
C MET A 276 -25.27 8.63 -13.89
N LYS A 277 -26.55 8.25 -14.03
CA LYS A 277 -27.46 8.78 -15.06
C LYS A 277 -27.65 10.30 -14.95
N VAL A 278 -27.90 10.80 -13.74
CA VAL A 278 -28.04 12.24 -13.48
C VAL A 278 -26.77 12.98 -13.87
N TRP A 279 -25.61 12.46 -13.45
CA TRP A 279 -24.32 13.08 -13.77
C TRP A 279 -24.12 13.26 -15.28
N PHE A 280 -24.22 12.18 -16.07
CA PHE A 280 -23.99 12.24 -17.50
C PHE A 280 -25.07 13.02 -18.25
N LYS A 281 -26.29 13.12 -17.72
CA LYS A 281 -27.35 13.97 -18.30
C LYS A 281 -27.14 15.46 -18.00
N MET A 282 -26.64 15.81 -16.81
CA MET A 282 -26.33 17.19 -16.42
C MET A 282 -25.03 17.70 -17.04
N ARG A 283 -24.05 16.79 -17.24
CA ARG A 283 -22.71 17.11 -17.75
C ARG A 283 -22.34 16.17 -18.92
N PRO A 284 -23.05 16.25 -20.05
CA PRO A 284 -22.67 15.50 -21.24
C PRO A 284 -21.30 16.01 -21.73
N PRO A 285 -20.28 15.13 -21.84
CA PRO A 285 -18.95 15.53 -22.30
C PRO A 285 -18.98 15.75 -23.80
N ASN A 286 -19.09 17.03 -24.19
CA ASN A 286 -19.39 17.49 -25.55
C ASN A 286 -20.73 16.93 -26.06
N ASN A 287 -21.59 17.77 -26.65
CA ASN A 287 -22.95 17.39 -27.10
C ASN A 287 -23.00 16.34 -28.24
N ALA A 288 -21.87 15.72 -28.59
CA ALA A 288 -21.67 14.82 -29.72
C ALA A 288 -21.47 13.35 -29.32
N THR A 289 -21.08 13.06 -28.08
CA THR A 289 -20.70 11.71 -27.67
C THR A 289 -21.88 10.91 -27.13
N HIS A 290 -21.93 9.62 -27.47
CA HIS A 290 -23.00 8.72 -27.02
C HIS A 290 -22.61 8.06 -25.69
N ILE A 291 -23.46 8.17 -24.68
CA ILE A 291 -23.23 7.56 -23.35
C ILE A 291 -24.47 6.79 -22.93
N GLU A 292 -24.27 5.51 -22.67
CA GLU A 292 -25.28 4.62 -22.10
C GLU A 292 -24.89 4.28 -20.66
N VAL A 293 -25.86 4.38 -19.74
CA VAL A 293 -25.66 3.98 -18.35
C VAL A 293 -26.66 2.89 -17.99
N LYS A 294 -26.16 1.69 -17.67
CA LYS A 294 -26.95 0.49 -17.32
C LYS A 294 -26.58 -0.05 -15.95
N ALA A 295 -27.56 -0.63 -15.27
CA ALA A 295 -27.31 -1.41 -14.07
C ALA A 295 -26.86 -2.83 -14.41
N VAL A 296 -26.05 -3.44 -13.54
CA VAL A 296 -25.68 -4.86 -13.65
C VAL A 296 -26.91 -5.75 -13.75
N GLU A 297 -27.95 -5.43 -13.00
CA GLU A 297 -29.19 -6.20 -12.89
C GLU A 297 -30.05 -6.17 -14.17
N GLU A 298 -29.77 -5.27 -15.12
CA GLU A 298 -30.46 -5.23 -16.41
C GLU A 298 -30.03 -6.36 -17.35
N TYR A 299 -28.87 -6.98 -17.10
CA TYR A 299 -28.38 -8.12 -17.88
C TYR A 299 -28.95 -9.43 -17.32
N THR A 300 -30.06 -9.89 -17.89
CA THR A 300 -30.84 -11.05 -17.39
C THR A 300 -30.07 -12.38 -17.36
N PHE A 301 -29.01 -12.52 -18.17
CA PHE A 301 -28.14 -13.69 -18.15
C PHE A 301 -27.23 -13.74 -16.90
N LEU A 302 -27.04 -12.62 -16.19
CA LEU A 302 -26.22 -12.56 -14.97
C LEU A 302 -26.99 -13.09 -13.75
N ASN A 303 -27.14 -14.41 -13.70
CA ASN A 303 -27.78 -15.12 -12.60
C ASN A 303 -26.89 -16.28 -12.13
N SER A 304 -27.18 -16.85 -10.97
CA SER A 304 -26.36 -17.92 -10.38
C SER A 304 -26.45 -19.27 -11.12
N THR A 305 -27.41 -19.45 -12.03
CA THR A 305 -27.47 -20.65 -12.86
C THR A 305 -26.46 -20.61 -14.01
N TYR A 306 -26.15 -19.41 -14.53
CA TYR A 306 -25.19 -19.23 -15.62
C TYR A 306 -23.81 -18.73 -15.17
N VAL A 307 -23.72 -17.89 -14.13
CA VAL A 307 -22.47 -17.24 -13.70
C VAL A 307 -21.84 -17.98 -12.51
N PRO A 308 -20.69 -18.68 -12.68
CA PRO A 308 -20.06 -19.44 -11.60
C PRO A 308 -19.71 -18.61 -10.36
N VAL A 309 -19.30 -17.36 -10.54
CA VAL A 309 -18.93 -16.49 -9.42
C VAL A 309 -20.14 -16.13 -8.56
N LEU A 310 -21.32 -15.90 -9.16
CA LEU A 310 -22.55 -15.66 -8.43
C LEU A 310 -22.99 -16.91 -7.66
N LYS A 311 -22.91 -18.08 -8.30
CA LYS A 311 -23.13 -19.37 -7.64
C LYS A 311 -22.21 -19.59 -6.43
N GLN A 312 -20.92 -19.25 -6.57
CA GLN A 312 -19.95 -19.33 -5.48
C GLN A 312 -20.27 -18.36 -4.35
N LEU A 313 -20.74 -17.15 -4.66
CA LEU A 313 -21.13 -16.12 -3.68
C LEU A 313 -22.35 -16.51 -2.85
N GLU A 314 -23.27 -17.27 -3.44
CA GLU A 314 -24.44 -17.83 -2.75
C GLU A 314 -24.08 -19.01 -1.83
N SER A 315 -22.88 -19.60 -1.97
CA SER A 315 -22.46 -20.73 -1.14
C SER A 315 -22.08 -20.30 0.29
N ALA A 316 -22.59 -21.04 1.29
CA ALA A 316 -22.37 -20.76 2.70
C ALA A 316 -20.87 -20.78 3.07
N ASP A 317 -20.08 -21.68 2.49
CA ASP A 317 -18.64 -21.81 2.79
C ASP A 317 -17.83 -20.60 2.34
N LEU A 318 -18.21 -19.98 1.22
CA LEU A 318 -17.58 -18.74 0.75
C LEU A 318 -17.99 -17.56 1.65
N GLN A 319 -19.26 -17.50 2.04
CA GLN A 319 -19.72 -16.49 3.00
C GLN A 319 -18.96 -16.59 4.33
N ARG A 320 -18.71 -17.81 4.84
CA ARG A 320 -17.87 -18.02 6.03
C ARG A 320 -16.43 -17.55 5.82
N PHE A 321 -15.78 -17.93 4.72
CA PHE A 321 -14.40 -17.54 4.42
C PHE A 321 -14.20 -16.02 4.33
N TYR A 322 -15.19 -15.29 3.80
CA TYR A 322 -15.12 -13.83 3.65
C TYR A 322 -15.66 -13.04 4.85
N PHE A 323 -16.71 -13.51 5.54
CA PHE A 323 -17.47 -12.71 6.51
C PHE A 323 -17.33 -13.14 7.99
N GLU A 324 -16.93 -14.36 8.33
CA GLU A 324 -16.98 -14.85 9.74
C GLU A 324 -15.84 -14.37 10.68
N ASN A 325 -14.96 -13.44 10.28
CA ASN A 325 -13.83 -13.01 11.12
C ASN A 325 -13.53 -11.50 11.06
N GLN A 326 -14.55 -10.66 11.25
CA GLN A 326 -14.41 -9.21 11.02
C GLN A 326 -13.60 -8.43 12.08
N MET A 327 -13.41 -8.93 13.32
CA MET A 327 -12.81 -8.07 14.37
C MET A 327 -11.68 -8.70 15.21
N GLU A 328 -11.73 -9.97 15.58
CA GLU A 328 -10.78 -10.50 16.59
C GLU A 328 -9.40 -10.91 16.05
N ASN A 329 -9.26 -11.23 14.75
CA ASN A 329 -8.01 -11.75 14.18
C ASN A 329 -7.31 -10.79 13.19
N ALA A 330 -7.85 -9.59 12.96
CA ALA A 330 -7.41 -8.65 11.93
C ALA A 330 -5.94 -8.19 12.07
N THR A 331 -5.39 -8.19 13.28
CA THR A 331 -4.00 -7.82 13.57
C THR A 331 -2.99 -8.96 13.42
N LYS A 332 -3.44 -10.22 13.50
CA LYS A 332 -2.57 -11.41 13.34
C LYS A 332 -2.41 -11.83 11.87
N ASP A 333 -3.40 -11.50 11.05
CA ASP A 333 -3.59 -11.99 9.67
C ASP A 333 -3.45 -10.89 8.59
N ALA A 334 -2.58 -9.90 8.80
CA ALA A 334 -2.32 -8.83 7.82
C ALA A 334 -2.03 -9.31 6.38
N PRO A 335 -1.30 -10.44 6.13
CA PRO A 335 -1.15 -10.97 4.78
C PRO A 335 -2.49 -11.47 4.23
N ASN A 336 -3.26 -12.20 5.05
CA ASN A 336 -4.54 -12.83 4.73
C ASN A 336 -5.68 -11.81 4.53
N MET A 337 -5.49 -10.53 4.88
CA MET A 337 -6.54 -9.51 4.72
C MET A 337 -6.67 -8.94 3.29
N LYS A 338 -5.65 -9.11 2.44
CA LYS A 338 -5.83 -8.99 0.97
C LYS A 338 -6.88 -10.00 0.47
N PHE A 339 -6.99 -11.16 1.14
CA PHE A 339 -7.84 -12.30 0.80
C PHE A 339 -9.29 -12.19 1.24
N ARG A 340 -9.66 -11.11 1.92
CA ARG A 340 -11.02 -10.84 2.40
C ARG A 340 -11.62 -9.56 1.82
N ASN A 341 -11.26 -9.18 0.59
CA ASN A 341 -11.77 -7.96 -0.06
C ASN A 341 -13.06 -8.27 -0.87
N PRO A 342 -14.22 -7.68 -0.51
CA PRO A 342 -15.46 -7.84 -1.26
C PRO A 342 -15.36 -7.36 -2.71
N LYS A 343 -14.44 -6.45 -3.04
CA LYS A 343 -14.21 -6.04 -4.45
C LYS A 343 -13.75 -7.20 -5.34
N TYR A 344 -13.05 -8.21 -4.82
CA TYR A 344 -12.69 -9.39 -5.61
C TYR A 344 -13.87 -10.34 -5.87
N LEU A 345 -14.94 -10.14 -5.12
CA LEU A 345 -16.25 -10.76 -5.31
C LEU A 345 -17.25 -9.82 -5.96
N SER A 346 -16.86 -8.57 -6.26
CA SER A 346 -17.76 -7.65 -6.94
C SER A 346 -18.03 -8.20 -8.34
N ILE A 347 -19.28 -8.56 -8.58
CA ILE A 347 -19.76 -9.03 -9.88
C ILE A 347 -19.38 -8.03 -10.99
N MET A 348 -19.36 -6.74 -10.68
CA MET A 348 -18.96 -5.67 -11.58
C MET A 348 -17.54 -5.86 -12.15
N ASN A 349 -16.61 -6.41 -11.36
CA ASN A 349 -15.26 -6.72 -11.85
C ASN A 349 -15.24 -7.94 -12.78
N HIS A 350 -16.18 -8.87 -12.63
CA HIS A 350 -16.27 -10.08 -13.46
C HIS A 350 -17.08 -9.86 -14.74
N LEU A 351 -17.81 -8.75 -14.89
CA LEU A 351 -18.48 -8.37 -16.14
C LEU A 351 -17.56 -8.33 -17.35
N ARG A 352 -16.26 -8.10 -17.12
CA ARG A 352 -15.25 -8.09 -18.19
C ARG A 352 -15.16 -9.40 -18.93
N PHE A 353 -15.64 -10.51 -18.35
CA PHE A 353 -15.69 -11.83 -18.98
C PHE A 353 -17.02 -12.12 -19.70
N TYR A 354 -17.90 -11.13 -19.81
CA TYR A 354 -19.21 -11.25 -20.44
C TYR A 354 -19.44 -10.21 -21.54
N LEU A 355 -18.38 -9.55 -22.02
CA LEU A 355 -18.49 -8.48 -23.01
C LEU A 355 -19.15 -8.96 -24.32
N ALA A 356 -18.91 -10.20 -24.73
CA ALA A 356 -19.50 -10.77 -25.93
C ALA A 356 -21.02 -11.02 -25.78
N GLU A 357 -21.48 -11.37 -24.58
CA GLU A 357 -22.88 -11.56 -24.23
C GLU A 357 -23.60 -10.23 -24.02
N MET A 358 -22.91 -9.24 -23.44
CA MET A 358 -23.44 -7.88 -23.22
C MET A 358 -23.64 -7.14 -24.54
N TYR A 359 -22.76 -7.37 -25.53
CA TYR A 359 -22.73 -6.64 -26.80
C TYR A 359 -22.67 -7.59 -28.01
N PRO A 360 -23.74 -8.37 -28.28
CA PRO A 360 -23.72 -9.42 -29.29
C PRO A 360 -23.59 -8.91 -30.73
N LYS A 361 -23.97 -7.64 -30.99
CA LYS A 361 -23.92 -7.01 -32.32
C LYS A 361 -22.58 -6.37 -32.66
N LEU A 362 -21.69 -6.20 -31.67
CA LEU A 362 -20.41 -5.53 -31.85
C LEU A 362 -19.29 -6.51 -32.25
N HIS A 363 -18.35 -6.04 -33.05
CA HIS A 363 -17.17 -6.80 -33.48
C HIS A 363 -15.95 -6.58 -32.57
N LYS A 364 -15.73 -5.34 -32.12
CA LYS A 364 -14.65 -4.98 -31.20
C LYS A 364 -15.14 -4.04 -30.12
N ILE A 365 -14.57 -4.14 -28.93
CA ILE A 365 -14.86 -3.22 -27.82
C ILE A 365 -13.59 -2.95 -27.02
N LEU A 366 -13.40 -1.71 -26.58
CA LEU A 366 -12.29 -1.34 -25.71
C LEU A 366 -12.76 -1.30 -24.25
N PHE A 367 -12.22 -2.19 -23.42
CA PHE A 367 -12.45 -2.17 -21.98
C PHE A 367 -11.51 -1.17 -21.30
N LEU A 368 -12.07 -0.30 -20.44
CA LEU A 368 -11.34 0.67 -19.64
C LEU A 368 -11.71 0.52 -18.15
N ASP A 369 -10.72 0.34 -17.28
CA ASP A 369 -10.97 0.42 -15.82
C ASP A 369 -11.28 1.87 -15.42
N ASP A 370 -11.97 2.08 -14.30
CA ASP A 370 -12.40 3.40 -13.83
C ASP A 370 -11.28 4.27 -13.21
N ASP A 371 -10.11 3.68 -13.00
CA ASP A 371 -8.92 4.29 -12.41
C ASP A 371 -7.85 4.63 -13.45
N ILE A 372 -8.25 4.92 -14.68
CA ILE A 372 -7.36 5.35 -15.77
C ILE A 372 -7.58 6.81 -16.16
N VAL A 373 -6.62 7.33 -16.90
CA VAL A 373 -6.73 8.60 -17.62
C VAL A 373 -6.24 8.38 -19.05
N VAL A 374 -7.06 8.76 -20.03
CA VAL A 374 -6.69 8.77 -21.44
C VAL A 374 -5.97 10.09 -21.75
N GLN A 375 -4.85 10.01 -22.45
CA GLN A 375 -4.02 11.15 -22.82
C GLN A 375 -3.86 11.30 -24.34
N LYS A 376 -4.28 10.32 -25.13
CA LYS A 376 -4.19 10.32 -26.60
C LYS A 376 -5.42 9.68 -27.23
N ASP A 377 -5.65 9.99 -28.49
CA ASP A 377 -6.69 9.39 -29.32
C ASP A 377 -6.53 7.86 -29.39
N LEU A 378 -7.57 7.12 -28.99
CA LEU A 378 -7.54 5.65 -28.90
C LEU A 378 -8.04 4.95 -30.17
N THR A 379 -8.61 5.70 -31.12
CA THR A 379 -9.17 5.15 -32.37
C THR A 379 -8.21 4.27 -33.19
N PRO A 380 -6.87 4.49 -33.20
CA PRO A 380 -5.98 3.60 -33.94
C PRO A 380 -5.99 2.14 -33.45
N LEU A 381 -6.44 1.87 -32.23
CA LEU A 381 -6.59 0.50 -31.72
C LEU A 381 -7.58 -0.33 -32.54
N TRP A 382 -8.65 0.28 -33.09
CA TRP A 382 -9.63 -0.47 -33.90
C TRP A 382 -9.03 -0.98 -35.22
N GLN A 383 -8.01 -0.29 -35.74
CA GLN A 383 -7.27 -0.65 -36.94
C GLN A 383 -6.13 -1.65 -36.66
N LEU A 384 -5.89 -2.01 -35.40
CA LEU A 384 -4.92 -3.02 -35.03
C LEU A 384 -5.31 -4.37 -35.66
N ASP A 385 -4.38 -4.97 -36.39
CA ASP A 385 -4.46 -6.37 -36.79
C ASP A 385 -4.43 -7.24 -35.53
N MET A 386 -5.49 -7.99 -35.25
CA MET A 386 -5.55 -8.83 -34.06
C MET A 386 -4.83 -10.17 -34.24
N GLU A 387 -4.37 -10.53 -35.45
CA GLU A 387 -3.74 -11.84 -35.74
C GLU A 387 -4.63 -13.02 -35.30
N GLY A 388 -5.95 -12.85 -35.42
CA GLY A 388 -6.95 -13.82 -34.96
C GLY A 388 -7.04 -13.99 -33.43
N LYS A 389 -6.31 -13.18 -32.64
CA LYS A 389 -6.34 -13.17 -31.18
C LYS A 389 -7.58 -12.45 -30.64
N VAL A 390 -7.96 -12.79 -29.42
CA VAL A 390 -9.18 -12.30 -28.76
C VAL A 390 -8.92 -10.99 -28.01
N ASN A 391 -7.77 -10.87 -27.36
CA ASN A 391 -7.42 -9.74 -26.50
C ASN A 391 -6.16 -9.06 -27.03
N ALA A 392 -6.10 -7.74 -27.05
CA ALA A 392 -4.88 -6.98 -27.24
C ALA A 392 -4.57 -6.18 -25.96
N ALA A 393 -3.39 -6.42 -25.39
CA ALA A 393 -3.03 -5.93 -24.06
C ALA A 393 -1.52 -5.65 -23.93
N VAL A 394 -1.15 -4.72 -23.05
CA VAL A 394 0.25 -4.46 -22.73
C VAL A 394 0.78 -5.52 -21.78
N GLU A 395 1.90 -6.13 -22.17
CA GLU A 395 2.66 -7.06 -21.35
C GLU A 395 3.41 -6.35 -20.21
N THR A 396 3.35 -6.93 -19.02
CA THR A 396 3.89 -6.35 -17.78
C THR A 396 5.13 -7.07 -17.25
N CYS A 397 5.52 -8.19 -17.85
CA CYS A 397 6.68 -8.94 -17.38
C CYS A 397 8.00 -8.20 -17.60
N PHE A 398 8.92 -8.41 -16.65
CA PHE A 398 10.30 -7.97 -16.73
C PHE A 398 11.21 -8.99 -16.05
N GLY A 399 12.08 -9.67 -16.80
CA GLY A 399 12.84 -10.81 -16.27
C GLY A 399 11.90 -11.88 -15.70
N SER A 400 12.06 -12.21 -14.41
CA SER A 400 11.21 -13.14 -13.66
C SER A 400 9.96 -12.50 -13.03
N PHE A 401 9.80 -11.18 -13.10
CA PHE A 401 8.66 -10.48 -12.53
C PHE A 401 7.45 -10.56 -13.47
N HIS A 402 6.25 -10.60 -12.86
CA HIS A 402 4.96 -10.66 -13.55
C HIS A 402 4.88 -11.78 -14.61
N ARG A 403 5.38 -12.96 -14.24
CA ARG A 403 5.21 -14.21 -14.99
C ARG A 403 4.03 -15.00 -14.44
N TYR A 404 3.50 -15.95 -15.20
CA TYR A 404 2.30 -16.72 -14.81
C TYR A 404 2.47 -17.45 -13.47
N ASP A 405 3.68 -17.91 -13.15
CA ASP A 405 4.03 -18.53 -11.86
C ASP A 405 3.84 -17.63 -10.61
N ASN A 406 3.77 -16.31 -10.80
CA ASN A 406 3.47 -15.36 -9.72
C ASN A 406 1.96 -15.25 -9.44
N TYR A 407 1.11 -15.75 -10.34
CA TYR A 407 -0.34 -15.59 -10.28
C TYR A 407 -1.10 -16.89 -10.07
N MET A 408 -0.50 -18.03 -10.44
CA MET A 408 -1.14 -19.34 -10.46
C MET A 408 -0.28 -20.38 -9.75
N ASN A 409 -0.94 -21.42 -9.23
CA ASN A 409 -0.28 -22.51 -8.52
C ASN A 409 0.20 -23.60 -9.50
N PHE A 410 1.44 -23.48 -9.98
CA PHE A 410 2.07 -24.46 -10.89
C PHE A 410 2.43 -25.81 -10.23
N SER A 411 2.25 -25.94 -8.92
CA SER A 411 2.28 -27.26 -8.27
C SER A 411 1.01 -28.07 -8.56
N HIS A 412 -0.08 -27.42 -8.98
CA HIS A 412 -1.32 -28.10 -9.35
C HIS A 412 -1.23 -28.68 -10.77
N PRO A 413 -1.51 -29.99 -10.98
CA PRO A 413 -1.38 -30.64 -12.29
C PRO A 413 -2.14 -29.93 -13.42
N LEU A 414 -3.39 -29.53 -13.16
CA LEU A 414 -4.24 -28.84 -14.15
C LEU A 414 -3.60 -27.56 -14.73
N ILE A 415 -2.88 -26.77 -13.92
CA ILE A 415 -2.20 -25.56 -14.37
C ILE A 415 -0.92 -25.94 -15.12
N LYS A 416 -0.12 -26.85 -14.53
CA LYS A 416 1.17 -27.27 -15.07
C LYS A 416 1.06 -27.90 -16.46
N GLU A 417 0.00 -28.65 -16.74
CA GLU A 417 -0.19 -29.34 -18.02
C GLU A 417 -0.66 -28.40 -19.13
N ARG A 418 -1.34 -27.30 -18.80
CA ARG A 418 -1.98 -26.41 -19.78
C ARG A 418 -1.17 -25.13 -20.05
N MET A 419 -0.26 -24.76 -19.16
CA MET A 419 0.41 -23.45 -19.18
C MET A 419 1.90 -23.51 -19.01
N ASP A 420 2.58 -22.50 -19.58
CA ASP A 420 3.98 -22.24 -19.32
C ASP A 420 4.12 -21.30 -18.11
N PRO A 421 4.83 -21.70 -17.02
CA PRO A 421 5.08 -20.81 -15.88
C PRO A 421 5.81 -19.52 -16.26
N LYS A 422 6.58 -19.54 -17.36
CA LYS A 422 7.36 -18.39 -17.84
C LYS A 422 6.60 -17.50 -18.82
N ALA A 423 5.34 -17.81 -19.12
CA ALA A 423 4.51 -16.94 -19.93
C ALA A 423 4.45 -15.53 -19.33
N CYS A 424 4.45 -14.52 -20.19
CA CYS A 424 4.39 -13.12 -19.77
C CYS A 424 2.96 -12.75 -19.37
N ALA A 425 2.76 -12.18 -18.18
CA ALA A 425 1.46 -11.62 -17.82
C ALA A 425 1.26 -10.25 -18.47
N TRP A 426 0.02 -9.97 -18.83
CA TRP A 426 -0.46 -8.65 -19.25
C TRP A 426 -1.35 -8.04 -18.16
N ALA A 427 -1.77 -6.80 -18.32
CA ALA A 427 -2.64 -6.14 -17.35
C ALA A 427 -4.01 -5.81 -17.93
N TYR A 428 -5.00 -5.86 -17.03
CA TYR A 428 -6.28 -5.20 -17.29
C TYR A 428 -6.17 -3.69 -17.09
N GLY A 429 -7.06 -2.95 -17.74
CA GLY A 429 -7.27 -1.52 -17.52
C GLY A 429 -7.36 -0.72 -18.81
N MET A 430 -6.77 -1.25 -19.87
CA MET A 430 -7.03 -0.86 -21.24
C MET A 430 -6.77 -2.08 -22.13
N ASN A 431 -7.85 -2.70 -22.60
CA ASN A 431 -7.78 -3.95 -23.36
C ASN A 431 -8.76 -3.88 -24.52
N LEU A 432 -8.27 -4.12 -25.74
CA LEU A 432 -9.13 -4.24 -26.91
C LEU A 432 -9.53 -5.71 -27.07
N PHE A 433 -10.82 -5.97 -27.09
CA PHE A 433 -11.36 -7.30 -27.32
C PHE A 433 -11.98 -7.41 -28.70
N ASP A 434 -11.59 -8.43 -29.43
CA ASP A 434 -12.27 -8.90 -30.65
C ASP A 434 -13.36 -9.88 -30.22
N LEU A 435 -14.62 -9.42 -30.30
CA LEU A 435 -15.79 -10.15 -29.83
C LEU A 435 -16.18 -11.29 -30.78
N ASP A 436 -15.80 -11.23 -32.05
CA ASP A 436 -16.01 -12.34 -32.98
C ASP A 436 -15.05 -13.49 -32.69
N ALA A 437 -13.77 -13.17 -32.48
CA ALA A 437 -12.78 -14.14 -32.02
C ALA A 437 -13.17 -14.70 -30.64
N TRP A 438 -13.64 -13.86 -29.73
CA TRP A 438 -14.12 -14.29 -28.41
C TRP A 438 -15.21 -15.37 -28.52
N ARG A 439 -16.23 -15.12 -29.34
CA ARG A 439 -17.33 -16.07 -29.58
C ARG A 439 -16.85 -17.36 -30.23
N ARG A 440 -15.92 -17.27 -31.20
CA ARG A 440 -15.32 -18.44 -31.86
C ARG A 440 -14.51 -19.31 -30.90
N GLU A 441 -13.69 -18.69 -30.05
CA GLU A 441 -12.82 -19.37 -29.07
C GLU A 441 -13.58 -19.75 -27.79
N LYS A 442 -14.85 -19.37 -27.64
CA LYS A 442 -15.70 -19.69 -26.47
C LYS A 442 -15.07 -19.24 -25.15
N CYS A 443 -14.55 -18.01 -25.12
CA CYS A 443 -13.79 -17.53 -23.97
C CYS A 443 -14.62 -17.42 -22.69
N THR A 444 -15.92 -17.16 -22.79
CA THR A 444 -16.81 -17.11 -21.62
C THR A 444 -16.93 -18.50 -20.99
N GLU A 445 -17.06 -19.54 -21.79
CA GLU A 445 -17.11 -20.93 -21.35
C GLU A 445 -15.77 -21.39 -20.75
N GLU A 446 -14.65 -20.99 -21.34
CA GLU A 446 -13.31 -21.24 -20.77
C GLU A 446 -13.17 -20.56 -19.40
N TYR A 447 -13.62 -19.30 -19.29
CA TYR A 447 -13.70 -18.60 -18.01
C TYR A 447 -14.57 -19.35 -16.98
N HIS A 448 -15.73 -19.87 -17.39
CA HIS A 448 -16.59 -20.66 -16.50
C HIS A 448 -15.90 -21.96 -16.05
N PHE A 449 -15.26 -22.68 -16.96
CA PHE A 449 -14.50 -23.89 -16.65
C PHE A 449 -13.48 -23.61 -15.55
N TRP A 450 -12.68 -22.55 -15.70
CA TRP A 450 -11.65 -22.22 -14.71
C TRP A 450 -12.24 -21.78 -13.37
N GLN A 451 -13.31 -20.98 -13.37
CA GLN A 451 -13.94 -20.56 -12.12
C GLN A 451 -14.53 -21.75 -11.34
N ASN A 452 -15.20 -22.68 -12.02
CA ASN A 452 -15.72 -23.90 -11.41
C ASN A 452 -14.59 -24.80 -10.85
N ASN A 453 -13.46 -24.90 -11.55
CA ASN A 453 -12.31 -25.67 -11.06
C ASN A 453 -11.51 -24.96 -9.94
N ASN A 454 -11.77 -23.68 -9.68
CA ASN A 454 -11.11 -22.89 -8.63
C ASN A 454 -12.05 -22.48 -7.48
N GLU A 455 -13.15 -23.22 -7.25
CA GLU A 455 -14.06 -23.01 -6.12
C GLU A 455 -13.31 -23.06 -4.77
N ASN A 456 -12.38 -24.01 -4.64
CA ASN A 456 -11.55 -24.22 -3.44
C ASN A 456 -10.30 -23.30 -3.36
N ARG A 457 -10.11 -22.39 -4.34
CA ARG A 457 -8.97 -21.46 -4.42
C ARG A 457 -7.59 -22.14 -4.42
N LEU A 458 -7.49 -23.33 -4.99
CA LEU A 458 -6.21 -24.06 -5.13
C LEU A 458 -5.44 -23.69 -6.39
N LEU A 459 -6.09 -23.22 -7.45
CA LEU A 459 -5.46 -22.84 -8.72
C LEU A 459 -4.89 -21.41 -8.67
N TRP A 460 -5.67 -20.47 -8.16
CA TRP A 460 -5.23 -19.12 -7.80
C TRP A 460 -6.04 -18.61 -6.62
N LYS A 461 -5.53 -17.58 -5.95
CA LYS A 461 -6.13 -17.12 -4.69
C LYS A 461 -7.24 -16.08 -4.88
N LEU A 462 -6.99 -14.99 -5.61
CA LEU A 462 -7.90 -13.85 -5.67
C LEU A 462 -7.73 -13.04 -6.95
N GLY A 463 -8.68 -12.13 -7.18
CA GLY A 463 -8.61 -11.13 -8.23
C GLY A 463 -9.11 -11.65 -9.57
N THR A 464 -9.28 -10.72 -10.49
CA THR A 464 -9.72 -11.00 -11.87
C THR A 464 -8.56 -11.14 -12.84
N LEU A 465 -7.34 -10.73 -12.46
CA LEU A 465 -6.18 -10.88 -13.33
C LEU A 465 -5.82 -12.37 -13.56
N PRO A 466 -5.67 -13.24 -12.54
CA PRO A 466 -5.42 -14.66 -12.80
C PRO A 466 -6.46 -15.33 -13.70
N PRO A 467 -7.79 -15.18 -13.49
CA PRO A 467 -8.80 -15.73 -14.42
C PRO A 467 -8.74 -15.08 -15.81
N GLY A 468 -8.28 -13.83 -15.94
CA GLY A 468 -8.00 -13.23 -17.26
C GLY A 468 -6.85 -13.90 -17.98
N LEU A 469 -5.69 -14.00 -17.32
CA LEU A 469 -4.49 -14.60 -17.88
C LEU A 469 -4.72 -16.04 -18.34
N ILE A 470 -5.52 -16.80 -17.59
CA ILE A 470 -5.83 -18.21 -17.89
C ILE A 470 -6.84 -18.33 -19.04
N THR A 471 -7.91 -17.54 -19.06
CA THR A 471 -8.94 -17.55 -20.12
C THR A 471 -8.37 -17.14 -21.48
N TYR A 472 -7.48 -16.14 -21.51
CA TYR A 472 -6.90 -15.64 -22.76
C TYR A 472 -5.48 -16.15 -23.03
N TYR A 473 -5.10 -17.29 -22.43
CA TYR A 473 -3.79 -17.88 -22.63
C TYR A 473 -3.60 -18.25 -24.11
N ARG A 474 -2.51 -17.76 -24.72
CA ARG A 474 -2.18 -17.88 -26.16
C ARG A 474 -3.17 -17.18 -27.13
N THR A 475 -4.23 -16.57 -26.63
CA THR A 475 -5.21 -15.77 -27.41
C THR A 475 -5.10 -14.27 -27.12
N THR A 476 -4.01 -13.83 -26.48
CA THR A 476 -3.68 -12.42 -26.27
C THR A 476 -2.57 -11.97 -27.23
N LYS A 477 -2.78 -10.84 -27.92
CA LYS A 477 -1.79 -10.12 -28.72
C LYS A 477 -1.10 -9.06 -27.84
N PRO A 478 0.23 -9.10 -27.68
CA PRO A 478 0.94 -8.03 -27.00
C PRO A 478 0.93 -6.76 -27.85
N ILE A 479 0.68 -5.61 -27.21
CA ILE A 479 0.79 -4.28 -27.85
C ILE A 479 1.88 -3.43 -27.19
N ASP A 480 2.29 -2.37 -27.88
CA ASP A 480 3.37 -1.49 -27.45
C ASP A 480 3.11 -0.88 -26.07
N LYS A 481 4.15 -0.78 -25.23
CA LYS A 481 4.05 -0.30 -23.84
C LYS A 481 3.59 1.16 -23.73
N SER A 482 3.74 1.96 -24.78
CA SER A 482 3.22 3.33 -24.81
C SER A 482 1.68 3.38 -24.81
N TRP A 483 0.99 2.29 -25.12
CA TRP A 483 -0.48 2.26 -25.07
C TRP A 483 -1.02 2.32 -23.63
N HIS A 484 -0.37 1.65 -22.68
CA HIS A 484 -0.87 1.51 -21.31
C HIS A 484 0.29 1.51 -20.29
N VAL A 485 0.44 2.60 -19.55
CA VAL A 485 1.44 2.72 -18.48
C VAL A 485 0.78 2.54 -17.12
N LEU A 486 1.29 1.56 -16.38
CA LEU A 486 0.77 1.15 -15.08
C LEU A 486 1.64 1.63 -13.92
N GLY A 487 1.03 1.65 -12.74
CA GLY A 487 1.68 1.73 -11.43
C GLY A 487 1.39 3.03 -10.70
N LEU A 488 0.59 3.95 -11.24
CA LEU A 488 0.36 5.27 -10.64
C LEU A 488 -0.41 5.18 -9.32
N GLY A 489 -0.92 4.00 -8.94
CA GLY A 489 -1.56 3.73 -7.64
C GLY A 489 -0.67 3.00 -6.62
N TYR A 490 0.61 2.73 -6.91
CA TYR A 490 1.54 2.15 -5.91
C TYR A 490 3.05 2.41 -6.15
N ASN A 491 3.49 2.76 -7.36
CA ASN A 491 4.89 2.93 -7.71
C ASN A 491 5.28 4.41 -7.78
N PRO A 492 6.05 4.95 -6.81
CA PRO A 492 6.43 6.36 -6.79
C PRO A 492 7.51 6.73 -7.82
N ASN A 493 8.12 5.75 -8.50
CA ASN A 493 9.31 5.91 -9.34
C ASN A 493 9.04 5.61 -10.82
N ILE A 494 7.86 5.94 -11.32
CA ILE A 494 7.56 5.80 -12.75
C ILE A 494 8.22 6.96 -13.48
N ASP A 495 8.96 6.63 -14.53
CA ASP A 495 9.61 7.61 -15.39
C ASP A 495 8.58 8.59 -15.97
N ARG A 496 8.86 9.88 -15.81
CA ARG A 496 7.97 10.95 -16.24
C ARG A 496 7.77 10.94 -17.76
N GLU A 497 8.82 10.66 -18.52
CA GLU A 497 8.72 10.60 -19.99
C GLU A 497 7.76 9.49 -20.43
N LYS A 498 7.79 8.33 -19.77
CA LYS A 498 6.85 7.24 -20.03
C LYS A 498 5.41 7.64 -19.72
N ILE A 499 5.17 8.37 -18.62
CA ILE A 499 3.84 8.89 -18.31
C ILE A 499 3.38 9.87 -19.38
N GLU A 500 4.21 10.84 -19.76
CA GLU A 500 3.83 11.89 -20.72
C GLU A 500 3.60 11.36 -22.14
N THR A 501 4.33 10.32 -22.55
CA THR A 501 4.18 9.68 -23.86
C THR A 501 3.08 8.62 -23.93
N ALA A 502 2.53 8.17 -22.80
CA ALA A 502 1.54 7.10 -22.78
C ALA A 502 0.17 7.52 -23.34
N ALA A 503 -0.52 6.63 -24.06
CA ALA A 503 -1.90 6.84 -24.48
C ALA A 503 -2.87 6.73 -23.30
N VAL A 504 -2.65 5.75 -22.41
CA VAL A 504 -3.42 5.58 -21.16
C VAL A 504 -2.48 5.41 -19.98
N ILE A 505 -2.75 6.13 -18.90
CA ILE A 505 -2.07 5.97 -17.61
C ILE A 505 -3.02 5.38 -16.57
N HIS A 506 -2.53 4.48 -15.74
CA HIS A 506 -3.36 3.66 -14.87
C HIS A 506 -2.94 3.78 -13.41
N TYR A 507 -3.88 4.18 -12.56
CA TYR A 507 -3.74 4.23 -11.10
C TYR A 507 -4.07 2.86 -10.46
N ASN A 508 -3.64 1.77 -11.10
CA ASN A 508 -3.76 0.43 -10.53
C ASN A 508 -3.00 0.36 -9.20
N GLY A 509 -3.57 -0.35 -8.23
CA GLY A 509 -3.12 -0.33 -6.83
C GLY A 509 -4.08 0.40 -5.89
N ASN A 510 -3.62 0.67 -4.67
CA ASN A 510 -4.48 1.16 -3.58
C ASN A 510 -4.53 2.70 -3.52
N MET A 511 -3.51 3.41 -4.00
CA MET A 511 -3.39 4.87 -3.91
C MET A 511 -4.15 5.57 -5.05
N LYS A 512 -5.47 5.36 -5.09
CA LYS A 512 -6.37 5.94 -6.13
C LYS A 512 -6.39 7.47 -6.06
N PRO A 513 -6.54 8.16 -7.20
CA PRO A 513 -6.40 9.63 -7.27
C PRO A 513 -7.49 10.42 -6.52
N TRP A 514 -8.66 9.81 -6.32
CA TRP A 514 -9.77 10.36 -5.53
C TRP A 514 -9.66 10.13 -4.01
N LEU A 515 -8.58 9.49 -3.55
CA LEU A 515 -8.34 9.22 -2.13
C LEU A 515 -7.28 10.18 -1.56
N ASP A 516 -7.35 10.41 -0.25
CA ASP A 516 -6.34 11.24 0.46
C ASP A 516 -4.94 10.61 0.44
N LEU A 517 -4.88 9.28 0.33
CA LEU A 517 -3.64 8.52 0.19
C LEU A 517 -3.08 8.52 -1.24
N ALA A 518 -3.68 9.23 -2.19
CA ALA A 518 -3.14 9.35 -3.55
C ALA A 518 -1.69 9.85 -3.55
N MET A 519 -0.87 9.31 -4.45
CA MET A 519 0.47 9.85 -4.66
C MET A 519 0.39 11.26 -5.25
N LYS A 520 0.82 12.25 -4.47
CA LYS A 520 0.71 13.68 -4.82
C LYS A 520 1.35 13.99 -6.18
N GLN A 521 2.46 13.34 -6.52
CA GLN A 521 3.13 13.58 -7.80
C GLN A 521 2.29 13.20 -9.02
N TYR A 522 1.37 12.23 -8.91
CA TYR A 522 0.55 11.78 -10.04
C TYR A 522 -0.88 12.29 -10.00
N LYS A 523 -1.33 12.86 -8.88
CA LYS A 523 -2.73 13.30 -8.69
C LYS A 523 -3.18 14.29 -9.78
N HIS A 524 -2.28 15.16 -10.23
CA HIS A 524 -2.58 16.23 -11.20
C HIS A 524 -3.04 15.72 -12.58
N TYR A 525 -2.59 14.54 -13.03
CA TYR A 525 -3.03 13.99 -14.31
C TYR A 525 -4.51 13.58 -14.32
N TRP A 526 -5.04 13.21 -13.15
CA TRP A 526 -6.44 12.84 -12.98
C TRP A 526 -7.31 14.06 -12.64
N THR A 527 -6.86 14.92 -11.72
CA THR A 527 -7.67 16.08 -11.30
C THR A 527 -7.94 17.08 -12.43
N LYS A 528 -7.10 17.16 -13.46
CA LYS A 528 -7.34 18.05 -14.61
C LYS A 528 -8.61 17.71 -15.41
N TYR A 529 -9.15 16.50 -15.26
CA TYR A 529 -10.39 16.05 -15.94
C TYR A 529 -11.61 16.02 -15.00
N VAL A 530 -11.44 16.46 -13.75
CA VAL A 530 -12.56 16.64 -12.81
C VAL A 530 -13.28 17.94 -13.16
N ASP A 531 -14.60 17.86 -13.34
CA ASP A 531 -15.45 19.04 -13.55
C ASP A 531 -15.64 19.80 -12.23
N TYR A 532 -14.67 20.66 -11.91
CA TYR A 532 -14.73 21.52 -10.74
C TYR A 532 -15.80 22.59 -10.83
N ASP A 533 -16.37 22.87 -12.00
CA ASP A 533 -17.47 23.85 -12.16
C ASP A 533 -18.83 23.29 -11.81
N MET A 534 -18.91 21.98 -11.61
CA MET A 534 -20.10 21.30 -11.14
C MET A 534 -20.40 21.64 -9.67
N GLU A 535 -21.61 22.14 -9.40
CA GLU A 535 -21.99 22.66 -8.08
C GLU A 535 -21.89 21.62 -6.96
N PHE A 536 -22.25 20.36 -7.22
CA PHE A 536 -22.15 19.30 -6.23
C PHE A 536 -20.69 18.91 -5.95
N VAL A 537 -19.80 18.99 -6.96
CA VAL A 537 -18.35 18.79 -6.77
C VAL A 537 -17.77 19.85 -5.82
N LYS A 538 -18.12 21.12 -6.02
CA LYS A 538 -17.73 22.23 -5.12
C LYS A 538 -18.30 22.02 -3.73
N SER A 539 -19.61 21.78 -3.60
CA SER A 539 -20.29 21.66 -2.30
C SER A 539 -19.85 20.45 -1.47
N CYS A 540 -19.41 19.38 -2.13
CA CYS A 540 -18.91 18.16 -1.48
C CYS A 540 -17.40 18.18 -1.21
N ASN A 541 -16.72 19.31 -1.42
CA ASN A 541 -15.28 19.49 -1.20
C ASN A 541 -14.41 18.45 -1.91
N ILE A 542 -14.76 18.09 -3.15
CA ILE A 542 -13.97 17.17 -3.95
C ILE A 542 -12.75 17.93 -4.50
N GLY A 543 -11.54 17.46 -4.19
CA GLY A 543 -10.29 17.97 -4.75
C GLY A 543 -9.63 19.14 -4.00
N HIS A 544 -10.15 19.54 -2.84
CA HIS A 544 -9.52 20.51 -1.94
C HIS A 544 -8.73 19.87 -0.80
#